data_AF-A0A7J2RVY8-F1
#
_entry.id   AF-A0A7J2RVY8-F1
#
_cell.length_a   1.000
_cell.length_b   1.000
_cell.length_c   1.000
_cell.angle_alpha   90.00
_cell.angle_beta   90.00
_cell.angle_gamma   90.00
#
_symmetry.space_group_name_H-M   'P 1'
#
loop_
_entity.id
_entity.type
_entity.pdbx_description
1 polymer ?
#
loop_
_entity_poly.entity_id
_entity_poly.type
_entity_poly.pdbx_seq_one_letter_code
_entity_poly.pdbx_strand_id
1 'polypeptide(L)'
;MKRILLAVFFVSALGVLFLMMTHSATAVGETTLCCEKSVSGAWCQNSPPAECDNNFRSAPTSCEATSYCRLGTCIDSQEGICLENTPERVCEDNNGVWDGRDSEDISQCQLGCCLIGDQAAFVTQTRCKKLSADFGLETNFRTDIQSEIECIASANPKVKGACVLDTESERTCRLLTKKECLELKATSSEETNIEFHEGFLCSAETLGTNCGPTEKTTCVEDKDKVYFVDSCGNLANIYDASKIKSKEYWSEIKEIGESCNPDSSNAGSSSCGNCNYLLGSTCRAFERGNPQTVRPQVGEFVCADLSCEYKGKTFQHGETFCADSPGADENLPGSENFRLVCYDSEVTVEPCSSFRAEVCLEDEIDGFKTAACRANQWQDCIVQDNEKDCENTDKRDCRWIEGESILKSEQGMPLVVDEDGELVQMEKGDKRSDGASCVPLYAPGFDFWNAEGEAEELCLIASEDCVVKFEKKLLGSWSCKENCECLEDDWEEQRNNICIALGDCGSSTNYIGVKGFHDGSAVKIEPLEKN
;
A
#
# COMPACT_ATOMS: atom_id res chain seq x y z
N MET A 1 -42.09 -69.67 4.35
CA MET A 1 -41.11 -70.13 3.34
C MET A 1 -40.08 -69.04 3.04
N LYS A 2 -39.04 -68.93 3.87
CA LYS A 2 -37.79 -68.17 3.57
C LYS A 2 -36.68 -68.45 4.61
N ARG A 3 -36.69 -69.65 5.21
CA ARG A 3 -35.67 -70.12 6.18
C ARG A 3 -35.18 -71.56 5.91
N ILE A 4 -35.45 -72.11 4.72
CA ILE A 4 -35.06 -73.48 4.33
C ILE A 4 -34.03 -73.49 3.17
N LEU A 5 -33.63 -72.32 2.62
CA LEU A 5 -32.67 -72.26 1.51
C LEU A 5 -31.21 -71.93 1.91
N LEU A 6 -30.92 -71.62 3.16
CA LEU A 6 -29.55 -71.26 3.62
C LEU A 6 -28.80 -72.41 4.32
N ALA A 7 -29.47 -73.53 4.60
CA ALA A 7 -28.87 -74.68 5.28
C ALA A 7 -28.23 -75.72 4.33
N VAL A 8 -28.38 -75.57 3.00
CA VAL A 8 -27.91 -76.57 2.02
C VAL A 8 -26.57 -76.17 1.36
N PHE A 9 -26.16 -74.90 1.44
CA PHE A 9 -24.88 -74.43 0.87
C PHE A 9 -23.68 -74.54 1.85
N PHE A 10 -23.92 -74.72 3.15
CA PHE A 10 -22.86 -74.79 4.15
C PHE A 10 -22.30 -76.21 4.37
N VAL A 11 -22.98 -77.24 3.84
CA VAL A 11 -22.59 -78.66 4.01
C VAL A 11 -21.83 -79.22 2.81
N SER A 12 -21.80 -78.53 1.66
CA SER A 12 -21.02 -78.91 0.47
C SER A 12 -19.64 -78.23 0.38
N ALA A 13 -19.41 -77.14 1.10
CA ALA A 13 -18.11 -76.44 1.12
C ALA A 13 -17.11 -77.00 2.14
N LEU A 14 -17.58 -77.74 3.16
CA LEU A 14 -16.70 -78.40 4.15
C LEU A 14 -16.24 -79.82 3.74
N GLY A 15 -16.81 -80.39 2.68
CA GLY A 15 -16.51 -81.75 2.20
C GLY A 15 -15.45 -81.87 1.11
N VAL A 16 -14.96 -80.75 0.57
CA VAL A 16 -13.92 -80.72 -0.49
C VAL A 16 -12.56 -80.26 0.06
N LEU A 17 -12.50 -79.79 1.32
CA LEU A 17 -11.27 -79.36 1.99
C LEU A 17 -10.58 -80.47 2.81
N PHE A 18 -11.05 -81.73 2.71
CA PHE A 18 -10.53 -82.87 3.50
C PHE A 18 -10.03 -84.03 2.62
N LEU A 19 -9.36 -83.73 1.50
CA LEU A 19 -8.83 -84.78 0.61
C LEU A 19 -7.54 -84.43 -0.15
N MET A 20 -6.70 -83.54 0.38
CA MET A 20 -5.29 -83.41 -0.04
C MET A 20 -4.35 -83.10 1.14
N MET A 21 -4.18 -84.07 2.04
CA MET A 21 -3.00 -84.18 2.90
C MET A 21 -2.48 -85.61 2.87
N THR A 22 -1.66 -85.92 1.88
CA THR A 22 -0.62 -86.96 1.97
C THR A 22 0.52 -86.62 1.02
N HIS A 23 1.43 -85.74 1.44
CA HIS A 23 2.80 -85.74 0.94
C HIS A 23 3.73 -85.68 2.15
N SER A 24 4.38 -86.80 2.42
CA SER A 24 5.47 -86.88 3.39
C SER A 24 6.65 -86.10 2.81
N ALA A 25 6.82 -84.85 3.21
CA ALA A 25 8.06 -84.12 3.01
C ALA A 25 9.02 -84.55 4.13
N THR A 26 10.07 -85.24 3.74
CA THR A 26 11.27 -85.44 4.56
C THR A 26 11.85 -84.07 4.89
N ALA A 27 11.82 -83.67 6.17
CA ALA A 27 12.56 -82.52 6.65
C ALA A 27 14.06 -82.85 6.59
N VAL A 28 14.69 -82.60 5.45
CA VAL A 28 16.12 -82.36 5.39
C VAL A 28 16.31 -81.00 6.05
N GLY A 29 17.14 -80.91 7.10
CA GLY A 29 17.55 -79.61 7.63
C GLY A 29 18.26 -78.86 6.52
N GLU A 30 17.54 -77.97 5.84
CA GLU A 30 18.13 -77.13 4.81
C GLU A 30 19.15 -76.23 5.49
N THR A 31 20.40 -76.35 5.07
CA THR A 31 21.44 -75.40 5.44
C THR A 31 21.00 -74.01 4.96
N THR A 32 20.64 -73.13 5.88
CA THR A 32 20.30 -71.74 5.59
C THR A 32 21.60 -70.95 5.41
N LEU A 33 21.66 -70.14 4.36
CA LEU A 33 22.73 -69.18 4.14
C LEU A 33 22.16 -67.78 4.40
N CYS A 34 23.00 -66.86 4.84
CA CYS A 34 22.70 -65.46 4.62
C CYS A 34 22.88 -65.15 3.14
N CYS A 35 21.81 -64.73 2.47
CA CYS A 35 21.89 -64.14 1.14
C CYS A 35 22.03 -62.62 1.27
N GLU A 36 23.08 -62.02 0.69
CA GLU A 36 23.17 -60.56 0.54
C GLU A 36 21.93 -60.05 -0.21
N LYS A 37 21.55 -60.75 -1.28
CA LYS A 37 20.29 -60.52 -2.00
C LYS A 37 19.68 -61.86 -2.43
N SER A 38 18.37 -62.01 -2.25
CA SER A 38 17.64 -63.15 -2.75
C SER A 38 17.26 -62.98 -4.23
N VAL A 39 16.94 -64.08 -4.91
CA VAL A 39 16.37 -64.06 -6.27
C VAL A 39 15.03 -63.33 -6.36
N SER A 40 14.33 -63.17 -5.22
CA SER A 40 13.09 -62.37 -5.12
C SER A 40 13.35 -60.89 -4.88
N GLY A 41 14.61 -60.48 -4.75
CA GLY A 41 15.03 -59.08 -4.57
C GLY A 41 15.07 -58.60 -3.13
N ALA A 42 14.84 -59.47 -2.14
CA ALA A 42 14.98 -59.14 -0.73
C ALA A 42 16.47 -59.08 -0.35
N TRP A 43 16.85 -58.07 0.43
CA TRP A 43 18.22 -57.94 0.92
C TRP A 43 18.36 -58.58 2.30
N CYS A 44 19.53 -59.18 2.55
CA CYS A 44 19.92 -59.66 3.87
C CYS A 44 18.95 -60.64 4.52
N GLN A 45 18.57 -61.66 3.77
CA GLN A 45 17.66 -62.70 4.21
C GLN A 45 18.40 -64.03 4.46
N ASN A 46 18.10 -64.67 5.59
CA ASN A 46 18.48 -66.06 5.80
C ASN A 46 17.57 -66.96 4.95
N SER A 47 18.11 -67.53 3.88
CA SER A 47 17.36 -68.32 2.90
C SER A 47 18.13 -69.57 2.47
N PRO A 48 17.46 -70.56 1.88
CA PRO A 48 18.13 -71.70 1.26
C PRO A 48 19.07 -71.24 0.13
N PRO A 49 20.18 -71.95 -0.14
CA PRO A 49 21.17 -71.52 -1.12
C PRO A 49 20.62 -71.34 -2.55
N ALA A 50 19.54 -72.06 -2.90
CA ALA A 50 18.86 -71.92 -4.19
C ALA A 50 18.11 -70.58 -4.36
N GLU A 51 17.83 -69.88 -3.27
CA GLU A 51 17.13 -68.59 -3.26
C GLU A 51 18.08 -67.40 -3.16
N CYS A 52 19.40 -67.61 -2.98
CA CYS A 52 20.39 -66.54 -3.06
C CYS A 52 20.67 -66.18 -4.52
N ASP A 53 20.68 -64.90 -4.85
CA ASP A 53 21.11 -64.44 -6.17
C ASP A 53 22.62 -64.65 -6.32
N ASN A 54 23.03 -65.44 -7.32
CA ASN A 54 24.43 -65.80 -7.56
C ASN A 54 25.31 -64.59 -7.92
N ASN A 55 24.74 -63.43 -8.24
CA ASN A 55 25.50 -62.20 -8.49
C ASN A 55 25.93 -61.47 -7.21
N PHE A 56 25.43 -61.88 -6.05
CA PHE A 56 25.68 -61.24 -4.75
C PHE A 56 26.35 -62.22 -3.77
N ARG A 57 26.84 -61.73 -2.63
CA ARG A 57 27.51 -62.57 -1.63
C ARG A 57 26.51 -63.45 -0.90
N SER A 58 26.99 -64.60 -0.46
CA SER A 58 26.28 -65.41 0.52
C SER A 58 27.27 -66.04 1.50
N ALA A 59 26.82 -66.35 2.71
CA ALA A 59 27.65 -66.98 3.73
C ALA A 59 26.86 -68.04 4.50
N PRO A 60 27.48 -69.18 4.87
CA PRO A 60 26.83 -70.24 5.67
C PRO A 60 26.78 -69.86 7.17
N THR A 61 26.22 -68.69 7.46
CA THR A 61 26.00 -68.15 8.81
C THR A 61 24.73 -67.28 8.80
N SER A 62 24.27 -66.82 9.97
CA SER A 62 23.15 -65.87 10.04
C SER A 62 23.54 -64.50 9.45
N CYS A 63 22.59 -63.79 8.86
CA CYS A 63 22.85 -62.46 8.29
C CYS A 63 23.36 -61.44 9.30
N GLU A 64 22.97 -61.55 10.57
CA GLU A 64 23.50 -60.70 11.65
C GLU A 64 25.00 -60.90 11.90
N ALA A 65 25.54 -62.08 11.54
CA ALA A 65 26.94 -62.42 11.72
C ALA A 65 27.81 -62.10 10.48
N THR A 66 27.25 -61.57 9.40
CA THR A 66 28.00 -61.17 8.21
C THR A 66 28.25 -59.67 8.22
N SER A 67 29.40 -59.23 7.68
CA SER A 67 29.68 -57.79 7.59
C SER A 67 28.65 -57.07 6.72
N TYR A 68 28.32 -57.61 5.53
CA TYR A 68 27.43 -56.96 4.57
C TYR A 68 25.95 -56.90 5.00
N CYS A 69 25.53 -57.66 6.02
CA CYS A 69 24.15 -57.63 6.52
C CYS A 69 24.03 -57.31 8.01
N ARG A 70 25.12 -56.89 8.66
CA ARG A 70 25.04 -56.35 10.02
C ARG A 70 24.20 -55.07 10.01
N LEU A 71 23.34 -54.96 11.00
CA LEU A 71 22.49 -53.79 11.19
C LEU A 71 23.29 -52.68 11.87
N GLY A 72 23.03 -51.45 11.45
CA GLY A 72 23.59 -50.24 12.03
C GLY A 72 22.82 -49.02 11.54
N THR A 73 23.44 -47.86 11.66
CA THR A 73 22.85 -46.60 11.21
C THR A 73 23.37 -46.24 9.83
N CYS A 74 22.46 -46.07 8.88
CA CYS A 74 22.79 -45.54 7.57
C CYS A 74 22.64 -44.02 7.53
N ILE A 75 23.72 -43.31 7.21
CA ILE A 75 23.72 -41.85 7.10
C ILE A 75 23.67 -41.43 5.63
N ASP A 76 22.61 -40.74 5.25
CA ASP A 76 22.57 -39.94 4.03
C ASP A 76 23.18 -38.55 4.31
N SER A 77 24.45 -38.39 3.92
CA SER A 77 25.19 -37.13 4.12
C SER A 77 24.68 -35.96 3.27
N GLN A 78 23.89 -36.21 2.22
CA GLN A 78 23.34 -35.17 1.35
C GLN A 78 21.98 -34.67 1.83
N GLU A 79 21.13 -35.58 2.30
CA GLU A 79 19.81 -35.26 2.83
C GLU A 79 19.83 -34.96 4.33
N GLY A 80 20.87 -35.41 5.05
CA GLY A 80 20.98 -35.31 6.50
C GLY A 80 20.07 -36.29 7.24
N ILE A 81 19.76 -37.44 6.64
CA ILE A 81 18.85 -38.44 7.20
C ILE A 81 19.67 -39.59 7.78
N CYS A 82 19.32 -40.04 8.99
CA CYS A 82 19.89 -41.24 9.60
C CYS A 82 18.82 -42.32 9.72
N LEU A 83 19.04 -43.47 9.08
CA LEU A 83 18.14 -44.62 9.11
C LEU A 83 18.76 -45.70 9.99
N GLU A 84 18.18 -45.91 11.16
CA GLU A 84 18.57 -46.99 12.06
C GLU A 84 18.19 -48.36 11.52
N ASN A 85 18.77 -49.43 12.09
CA ASN A 85 18.47 -50.82 11.74
C ASN A 85 18.62 -51.12 10.23
N THR A 86 19.54 -50.43 9.57
CA THR A 86 19.79 -50.58 8.14
C THR A 86 20.97 -51.53 7.91
N PRO A 87 20.83 -52.58 7.09
CA PRO A 87 21.95 -53.44 6.72
C PRO A 87 23.05 -52.65 5.98
N GLU A 88 24.33 -52.94 6.28
CA GLU A 88 25.48 -52.25 5.68
C GLU A 88 25.39 -52.14 4.15
N ARG A 89 25.07 -53.26 3.48
CA ARG A 89 24.98 -53.25 2.02
C ARG A 89 23.83 -52.43 1.48
N VAL A 90 22.67 -52.44 2.15
CA VAL A 90 21.51 -51.63 1.74
C VAL A 90 21.83 -50.14 1.86
N CYS A 91 22.59 -49.76 2.88
CA CYS A 91 23.04 -48.39 3.04
C CYS A 91 23.97 -47.96 1.89
N GLU A 92 25.00 -48.76 1.62
CA GLU A 92 25.97 -48.49 0.55
C GLU A 92 25.32 -48.46 -0.85
N ASP A 93 24.33 -49.33 -1.10
CA ASP A 93 23.59 -49.39 -2.37
C ASP A 93 22.76 -48.13 -2.62
N ASN A 94 22.30 -47.47 -1.55
CA ASN A 94 21.60 -46.18 -1.60
C ASN A 94 22.55 -44.97 -1.44
N ASN A 95 23.86 -45.15 -1.69
CA ASN A 95 24.87 -44.10 -1.56
C ASN A 95 25.02 -43.49 -0.15
N GLY A 96 24.54 -44.18 0.88
CA GLY A 96 24.71 -43.80 2.28
C GLY A 96 26.06 -44.23 2.86
N VAL A 97 26.44 -43.61 3.98
CA VAL A 97 27.59 -43.99 4.79
C VAL A 97 27.10 -44.81 5.97
N TRP A 98 27.52 -46.06 6.07
CA TRP A 98 27.11 -46.94 7.16
C TRP A 98 28.01 -46.81 8.39
N ASP A 99 27.40 -46.82 9.59
CA ASP A 99 28.09 -46.85 10.87
C ASP A 99 27.46 -47.92 11.78
N GLY A 100 28.28 -48.67 12.51
CA GLY A 100 27.83 -49.77 13.35
C GLY A 100 27.30 -49.36 14.72
N ARG A 101 27.32 -48.07 15.03
CA ARG A 101 26.75 -47.50 16.26
C ARG A 101 25.29 -47.11 16.07
N ASP A 102 24.58 -46.96 17.18
CA ASP A 102 23.23 -46.40 17.21
C ASP A 102 23.25 -44.91 16.85
N SER A 103 22.13 -44.38 16.35
CA SER A 103 22.11 -42.99 15.85
C SER A 103 22.43 -41.96 16.94
N GLU A 104 22.07 -42.27 18.20
CA GLU A 104 22.35 -41.47 19.39
C GLU A 104 23.85 -41.33 19.69
N ASP A 105 24.68 -42.26 19.23
CA ASP A 105 26.14 -42.25 19.42
C ASP A 105 26.90 -41.59 18.25
N ILE A 106 26.18 -41.13 17.23
CA ILE A 106 26.73 -40.59 16.00
C ILE A 106 26.45 -39.08 15.94
N SER A 107 27.53 -38.29 15.98
CA SER A 107 27.46 -36.81 16.00
C SER A 107 26.63 -36.20 14.85
N GLN A 108 26.65 -36.77 13.65
CA GLN A 108 25.90 -36.26 12.49
C GLN A 108 24.39 -36.61 12.52
N CYS A 109 23.99 -37.54 13.39
CA CYS A 109 22.60 -37.97 13.56
C CYS A 109 21.92 -37.28 14.74
N GLN A 110 22.64 -36.46 15.50
CA GLN A 110 22.07 -35.70 16.61
C GLN A 110 21.00 -34.74 16.09
N LEU A 111 19.81 -34.87 16.67
CA LEU A 111 18.68 -34.01 16.37
C LEU A 111 18.77 -32.71 17.17
N GLY A 112 18.24 -31.66 16.58
CA GLY A 112 18.06 -30.35 17.21
C GLY A 112 16.95 -29.60 16.51
N CYS A 113 16.60 -28.43 17.04
CA CYS A 113 15.54 -27.65 16.45
C CYS A 113 16.03 -26.76 15.32
N CYS A 114 15.47 -26.95 14.12
CA CYS A 114 15.71 -26.11 12.96
C CYS A 114 14.58 -25.07 12.84
N LEU A 115 14.92 -23.78 12.95
CA LEU A 115 13.97 -22.69 12.77
C LEU A 115 14.01 -22.20 11.32
N ILE A 116 12.88 -22.26 10.62
CA ILE A 116 12.74 -21.95 9.19
C ILE A 116 11.62 -20.92 9.05
N GLY A 117 11.97 -19.63 9.07
CA GLY A 117 10.99 -18.55 9.03
C GLY A 117 10.10 -18.55 10.28
N ASP A 118 8.82 -18.84 10.08
CA ASP A 118 7.79 -18.99 11.13
C ASP A 118 7.58 -20.45 11.57
N GLN A 119 8.20 -21.41 10.89
CA GLN A 119 8.11 -22.85 11.17
C GLN A 119 9.33 -23.38 11.92
N ALA A 120 9.17 -24.55 12.52
CA ALA A 120 10.27 -25.28 13.15
C ALA A 120 10.21 -26.77 12.80
N ALA A 121 11.37 -27.41 12.68
CA ALA A 121 11.49 -28.84 12.39
C ALA A 121 12.58 -29.46 13.28
N PHE A 122 12.28 -30.57 13.95
CA PHE A 122 13.25 -31.28 14.78
C PHE A 122 14.02 -32.31 13.93
N VAL A 123 15.19 -31.91 13.46
CA VAL A 123 15.95 -32.62 12.42
C VAL A 123 17.46 -32.58 12.71
N THR A 124 18.29 -33.25 11.90
CA THR A 124 19.75 -33.12 12.01
C THR A 124 20.23 -31.75 11.52
N GLN A 125 21.45 -31.34 11.91
CA GLN A 125 22.03 -30.08 11.43
C GLN A 125 22.16 -30.05 9.90
N THR A 126 22.53 -31.17 9.28
CA THR A 126 22.66 -31.28 7.81
C THR A 126 21.31 -31.09 7.12
N ARG A 127 20.25 -31.71 7.67
CA ARG A 127 18.89 -31.52 7.16
C ARG A 127 18.44 -30.06 7.32
N CYS A 128 18.75 -29.43 8.44
CA CYS A 128 18.42 -28.03 8.68
C CYS A 128 19.08 -27.09 7.67
N LYS A 129 20.36 -27.31 7.35
CA LYS A 129 21.08 -26.54 6.32
C LYS A 129 20.41 -26.67 4.95
N LYS A 130 20.00 -27.90 4.58
CA LYS A 130 19.28 -28.16 3.33
C LYS A 130 17.95 -27.41 3.27
N LEU A 131 17.11 -27.58 4.30
CA LEU A 131 15.82 -26.90 4.38
C LEU A 131 15.98 -25.37 4.32
N SER A 132 16.94 -24.82 5.06
CA SER A 132 17.19 -23.37 5.03
C SER A 132 17.63 -22.89 3.64
N ALA A 133 18.50 -23.64 2.97
CA ALA A 133 18.96 -23.33 1.61
C ALA A 133 17.81 -23.39 0.57
N ASP A 134 16.91 -24.37 0.68
CA ASP A 134 15.77 -24.53 -0.22
C ASP A 134 14.82 -23.31 -0.17
N PHE A 135 14.74 -22.64 0.99
CA PHE A 135 13.94 -21.41 1.20
C PHE A 135 14.76 -20.11 1.12
N GLY A 136 16.06 -20.17 0.85
CA GLY A 136 16.93 -18.99 0.78
C GLY A 136 17.12 -18.28 2.13
N LEU A 137 17.03 -19.01 3.24
CA LEU A 137 17.14 -18.49 4.61
C LEU A 137 18.49 -18.86 5.25
N GLU A 138 18.94 -18.06 6.20
CA GLU A 138 20.09 -18.41 7.05
C GLU A 138 19.75 -19.59 7.96
N THR A 139 20.67 -20.55 8.08
CA THR A 139 20.47 -21.72 8.94
C THR A 139 20.45 -21.34 10.41
N ASN A 140 19.33 -21.63 11.09
CA ASN A 140 19.17 -21.45 12.52
C ASN A 140 18.89 -22.79 13.20
N PHE A 141 19.94 -23.41 13.74
CA PHE A 141 19.90 -24.73 14.36
C PHE A 141 20.22 -24.64 15.86
N ARG A 142 19.27 -25.05 16.70
CA ARG A 142 19.30 -24.97 18.17
C ARG A 142 19.50 -26.36 18.76
N THR A 143 20.64 -26.58 19.39
CA THR A 143 20.99 -27.85 20.07
C THR A 143 20.56 -27.88 21.53
N ASP A 144 20.13 -26.74 22.08
CA ASP A 144 19.59 -26.64 23.44
C ASP A 144 18.16 -27.19 23.54
N ILE A 145 17.44 -27.25 22.43
CA ILE A 145 16.11 -27.88 22.33
C ILE A 145 16.28 -29.35 22.01
N GLN A 146 15.82 -30.21 22.92
CA GLN A 146 16.05 -31.67 22.88
C GLN A 146 14.79 -32.48 22.56
N SER A 147 13.67 -31.80 22.28
CA SER A 147 12.41 -32.48 21.93
C SER A 147 11.71 -31.84 20.73
N GLU A 148 11.00 -32.69 19.98
CA GLU A 148 10.19 -32.24 18.84
C GLU A 148 9.05 -31.30 19.28
N ILE A 149 8.43 -31.56 20.43
CA ILE A 149 7.35 -30.72 20.97
C ILE A 149 7.86 -29.33 21.32
N GLU A 150 8.99 -29.22 22.00
CA GLU A 150 9.63 -27.94 22.33
C GLU A 150 10.10 -27.21 21.06
N CYS A 151 10.58 -27.97 20.07
CA CYS A 151 10.97 -27.40 18.79
C CYS A 151 9.78 -26.80 18.03
N ILE A 152 8.69 -27.55 17.87
CA ILE A 152 7.47 -27.04 17.23
C ILE A 152 6.92 -25.86 18.04
N ALA A 153 6.97 -25.91 19.37
CA ALA A 153 6.58 -24.79 20.21
C ALA A 153 7.45 -23.55 19.99
N SER A 154 8.69 -23.69 19.54
CA SER A 154 9.54 -22.54 19.18
C SER A 154 9.20 -21.92 17.82
N ALA A 155 8.30 -22.54 17.03
CA ALA A 155 7.70 -21.94 15.85
C ALA A 155 6.81 -20.73 16.25
N ASN A 156 6.71 -19.74 15.37
CA ASN A 156 6.06 -18.43 15.61
C ASN A 156 6.70 -17.55 16.71
N PRO A 157 7.98 -17.16 16.58
CA PRO A 157 8.68 -16.35 17.58
C PRO A 157 8.02 -14.99 17.86
N LYS A 158 7.24 -14.45 16.91
CA LYS A 158 6.59 -13.13 16.99
C LYS A 158 5.20 -13.14 17.63
N VAL A 159 4.62 -14.31 17.89
CA VAL A 159 3.28 -14.37 18.51
C VAL A 159 3.36 -13.78 19.92
N LYS A 160 2.38 -12.94 20.24
CA LYS A 160 2.27 -12.27 21.55
C LYS A 160 1.48 -13.11 22.54
N GLY A 161 1.81 -12.95 23.81
CA GLY A 161 1.14 -13.61 24.92
C GLY A 161 1.65 -13.13 26.26
N ALA A 162 1.05 -13.66 27.32
CA ALA A 162 1.41 -13.36 28.69
C ALA A 162 2.66 -14.18 29.06
N CYS A 163 3.78 -13.49 29.32
CA CYS A 163 4.97 -14.09 29.91
C CYS A 163 4.87 -13.94 31.42
N VAL A 164 4.50 -15.02 32.11
CA VAL A 164 4.32 -15.07 33.56
C VAL A 164 5.66 -15.35 34.22
N LEU A 165 6.02 -14.51 35.20
CA LEU A 165 7.24 -14.64 35.98
C LEU A 165 6.85 -14.90 37.43
N ASP A 166 7.17 -16.09 37.91
CA ASP A 166 6.91 -16.52 39.28
C ASP A 166 8.22 -16.53 40.06
N THR A 167 8.32 -15.60 41.01
CA THR A 167 9.46 -15.45 41.93
C THR A 167 9.00 -15.79 43.35
N GLU A 168 9.94 -16.01 44.28
CA GLU A 168 9.59 -16.27 45.68
C GLU A 168 8.74 -15.16 46.35
N SER A 169 8.77 -13.94 45.81
CA SER A 169 8.09 -12.77 46.38
C SER A 169 6.80 -12.38 45.65
N GLU A 170 6.72 -12.61 44.34
CA GLU A 170 5.56 -12.23 43.53
C GLU A 170 5.44 -13.05 42.24
N ARG A 171 4.19 -13.22 41.80
CA ARG A 171 3.83 -13.75 40.47
C ARG A 171 3.36 -12.59 39.60
N THR A 172 4.23 -12.11 38.72
CA THR A 172 4.01 -10.96 37.84
C THR A 172 3.93 -11.39 36.37
N CYS A 173 3.66 -10.45 35.46
CA CYS A 173 3.55 -10.75 34.04
C CYS A 173 3.99 -9.59 33.14
N ARG A 174 4.56 -9.96 31.99
CA ARG A 174 4.85 -9.03 30.89
C ARG A 174 4.21 -9.52 29.59
N LEU A 175 3.57 -8.61 28.85
CA LEU A 175 3.07 -8.94 27.52
C LEU A 175 4.22 -8.87 26.52
N LEU A 176 4.69 -10.04 26.07
CA LEU A 176 5.87 -10.17 25.22
C LEU A 176 5.58 -11.08 24.02
N THR A 177 6.49 -11.09 23.06
CA THR A 177 6.53 -12.17 22.07
C THR A 177 7.05 -13.45 22.71
N LYS A 178 6.70 -14.59 22.11
CA LYS A 178 7.18 -15.91 22.53
C LYS A 178 8.70 -15.97 22.61
N LYS A 179 9.38 -15.41 21.61
CA LYS A 179 10.85 -15.34 21.56
C LYS A 179 11.42 -14.56 22.76
N GLU A 180 10.92 -13.36 23.01
CA GLU A 180 11.39 -12.51 24.11
C GLU A 180 11.17 -13.19 25.48
N CYS A 181 10.04 -13.88 25.66
CA CYS A 181 9.77 -14.62 26.90
C CYS A 181 10.74 -15.81 27.11
N LEU A 182 11.07 -16.55 26.04
CA LEU A 182 12.04 -17.64 26.09
C LEU A 182 13.46 -17.14 26.35
N GLU A 183 13.84 -16.00 25.76
CA GLU A 183 15.13 -15.35 26.02
C GLU A 183 15.25 -14.88 27.49
N LEU A 184 14.17 -14.35 28.06
CA LEU A 184 14.11 -14.05 29.49
C LEU A 184 14.25 -15.30 30.34
N LYS A 185 13.60 -16.41 29.98
CA LYS A 185 13.74 -17.69 30.67
C LYS A 185 15.18 -18.20 30.67
N ALA A 186 15.88 -18.11 29.55
CA ALA A 186 17.26 -18.55 29.42
C ALA A 186 18.27 -17.72 30.22
N THR A 187 17.93 -16.48 30.55
CA THR A 187 18.81 -15.53 31.26
C THR A 187 18.46 -15.33 32.74
N SER A 188 17.35 -15.92 33.19
CA SER A 188 16.87 -15.79 34.57
C SER A 188 17.52 -16.80 35.52
N SER A 189 17.57 -16.45 36.81
CA SER A 189 18.03 -17.34 37.88
C SER A 189 17.14 -18.59 38.01
N GLU A 190 17.71 -19.70 38.48
CA GLU A 190 16.97 -20.97 38.68
C GLU A 190 15.77 -20.85 39.65
N GLU A 191 15.74 -19.81 40.49
CA GLU A 191 14.65 -19.52 41.43
C GLU A 191 13.41 -18.85 40.78
N THR A 192 13.47 -18.50 39.49
CA THR A 192 12.37 -17.84 38.78
C THR A 192 11.74 -18.81 37.77
N ASN A 193 10.49 -19.19 37.97
CA ASN A 193 9.75 -19.97 36.98
C ASN A 193 9.12 -19.03 35.95
N ILE A 194 9.43 -19.24 34.66
CA ILE A 194 8.92 -18.43 33.55
C ILE A 194 8.11 -19.30 32.58
N GLU A 195 6.86 -18.89 32.36
CA GLU A 195 5.86 -19.58 31.54
C GLU A 195 5.26 -18.62 30.51
N PHE A 196 5.21 -19.04 29.24
CA PHE A 196 4.57 -18.27 28.17
C PHE A 196 3.18 -18.80 27.87
N HIS A 197 2.18 -17.93 27.90
CA HIS A 197 0.79 -18.23 27.59
C HIS A 197 0.38 -17.49 26.31
N GLU A 198 0.45 -18.21 25.19
CA GLU A 198 0.13 -17.71 23.86
C GLU A 198 -1.32 -17.17 23.79
N GLY A 199 -1.50 -15.95 23.24
CA GLY A 199 -2.81 -15.33 23.10
C GLY A 199 -3.44 -14.78 24.37
N PHE A 200 -2.83 -14.97 25.55
CA PHE A 200 -3.34 -14.42 26.81
C PHE A 200 -2.81 -13.01 27.07
N LEU A 201 -3.64 -12.19 27.73
CA LEU A 201 -3.23 -10.94 28.35
C LEU A 201 -2.74 -11.19 29.78
N CYS A 202 -1.85 -10.33 30.27
CA CYS A 202 -1.35 -10.43 31.65
C CYS A 202 -2.44 -10.25 32.71
N SER A 203 -3.53 -9.58 32.37
CA SER A 203 -4.71 -9.37 33.20
C SER A 203 -5.67 -10.57 33.29
N ALA A 204 -5.34 -11.71 32.67
CA ALA A 204 -6.14 -12.92 32.74
C ALA A 204 -6.15 -13.50 34.16
N GLU A 205 -7.34 -13.57 34.78
CA GLU A 205 -7.52 -14.09 36.16
C GLU A 205 -6.99 -15.54 36.30
N THR A 206 -7.05 -16.33 35.23
CA THR A 206 -6.58 -17.73 35.21
C THR A 206 -5.07 -17.89 35.36
N LEU A 207 -4.29 -16.83 35.10
CA LEU A 207 -2.83 -16.86 35.23
C LEU A 207 -2.35 -16.61 36.67
N GLY A 208 -3.24 -16.10 37.53
CA GLY A 208 -2.94 -15.84 38.94
C GLY A 208 -1.85 -14.80 39.18
N THR A 209 -1.67 -13.87 38.24
CA THR A 209 -0.67 -12.80 38.34
C THR A 209 -1.22 -11.65 39.20
N ASN A 210 -0.34 -10.73 39.61
CA ASN A 210 -0.74 -9.47 40.26
C ASN A 210 -1.24 -8.39 39.26
N CYS A 211 -1.32 -8.73 37.96
CA CYS A 211 -1.76 -7.81 36.91
C CYS A 211 -3.28 -7.92 36.72
N GLY A 212 -3.97 -6.79 36.68
CA GLY A 212 -5.43 -6.74 36.57
C GLY A 212 -5.92 -5.59 35.68
N PRO A 213 -7.22 -5.64 35.30
CA PRO A 213 -7.86 -4.59 34.51
C PRO A 213 -7.73 -3.19 35.11
N THR A 214 -7.58 -2.16 34.27
CA THR A 214 -7.64 -0.76 34.70
C THR A 214 -8.43 0.12 33.73
N GLU A 215 -8.67 1.37 34.13
CA GLU A 215 -9.28 2.41 33.29
C GLU A 215 -8.23 3.25 32.53
N LYS A 216 -6.94 2.94 32.67
CA LYS A 216 -5.87 3.66 31.98
C LYS A 216 -5.83 3.27 30.51
N THR A 217 -5.55 4.25 29.67
CA THR A 217 -5.37 4.06 28.24
C THR A 217 -4.05 4.68 27.77
N THR A 218 -3.56 4.28 26.60
CA THR A 218 -2.35 4.84 25.98
C THR A 218 -2.44 4.77 24.45
N CYS A 219 -1.67 5.62 23.78
CA CYS A 219 -1.32 5.43 22.38
C CYS A 219 -0.10 4.52 22.24
N VAL A 220 -0.02 3.81 21.12
CA VAL A 220 1.16 3.06 20.71
C VAL A 220 1.61 3.61 19.37
N GLU A 221 2.88 3.99 19.29
CA GLU A 221 3.53 4.44 18.06
C GLU A 221 3.32 3.38 16.95
N ASP A 222 3.07 3.83 15.72
CA ASP A 222 2.79 2.99 14.54
C ASP A 222 1.51 2.14 14.57
N LYS A 223 0.64 2.30 15.56
CA LYS A 223 -0.66 1.57 15.61
C LYS A 223 -1.88 2.46 15.45
N ASP A 224 -1.72 3.76 15.66
CA ASP A 224 -2.75 4.82 15.64
C ASP A 224 -3.96 4.57 16.55
N LYS A 225 -3.98 3.51 17.36
CA LYS A 225 -5.12 3.10 18.19
C LYS A 225 -4.88 3.40 19.66
N VAL A 226 -5.99 3.59 20.37
CA VAL A 226 -6.00 3.71 21.83
C VAL A 226 -6.10 2.31 22.43
N TYR A 227 -5.18 1.95 23.31
CA TYR A 227 -5.16 0.67 24.02
C TYR A 227 -5.44 0.87 25.50
N PHE A 228 -6.11 -0.10 26.11
CA PHE A 228 -6.12 -0.23 27.56
C PHE A 228 -4.72 -0.59 28.08
N VAL A 229 -4.45 -0.24 29.34
CA VAL A 229 -3.23 -0.60 30.06
C VAL A 229 -3.61 -1.34 31.34
N ASP A 230 -2.96 -2.46 31.64
CA ASP A 230 -3.20 -3.20 32.88
C ASP A 230 -2.51 -2.54 34.10
N SER A 231 -2.71 -3.09 35.30
CA SER A 231 -2.12 -2.55 36.53
C SER A 231 -0.61 -2.69 36.63
N CYS A 232 -0.01 -3.55 35.80
CA CYS A 232 1.43 -3.75 35.68
C CYS A 232 2.07 -2.89 34.58
N GLY A 233 1.26 -2.12 33.82
CA GLY A 233 1.73 -1.28 32.73
C GLY A 233 1.80 -2.00 31.38
N ASN A 234 1.30 -3.22 31.25
CA ASN A 234 1.24 -3.91 29.97
C ASN A 234 0.10 -3.35 29.10
N LEU A 235 0.34 -3.32 27.79
CA LEU A 235 -0.73 -3.10 26.83
C LEU A 235 -1.76 -4.22 26.94
N ALA A 236 -3.04 -3.87 26.88
CA ALA A 236 -4.14 -4.79 26.75
C ALA A 236 -4.81 -4.59 25.38
N ASN A 237 -6.11 -4.90 25.27
CA ASN A 237 -6.84 -4.73 24.02
C ASN A 237 -7.18 -3.27 23.73
N ILE A 238 -7.64 -3.02 22.50
CA ILE A 238 -8.10 -1.70 22.05
C ILE A 238 -9.20 -1.19 23.00
N TYR A 239 -9.18 0.11 23.29
CA TYR A 239 -10.15 0.74 24.16
C TYR A 239 -11.58 0.59 23.60
N ASP A 240 -12.44 -0.09 24.35
CA ASP A 240 -13.89 -0.15 24.14
C ASP A 240 -14.56 0.02 25.50
N ALA A 241 -15.28 1.13 25.67
CA ALA A 241 -15.90 1.48 26.95
C ALA A 241 -16.91 0.42 27.43
N SER A 242 -17.54 -0.32 26.52
CA SER A 242 -18.47 -1.40 26.87
C SER A 242 -17.76 -2.63 27.47
N LYS A 243 -16.45 -2.75 27.27
CA LYS A 243 -15.64 -3.92 27.65
C LYS A 243 -14.81 -3.72 28.92
N ILE A 244 -14.87 -2.55 29.55
CA ILE A 244 -14.12 -2.24 30.78
C ILE A 244 -14.30 -3.32 31.85
N LYS A 245 -15.52 -3.85 32.00
CA LYS A 245 -15.85 -4.90 32.99
C LYS A 245 -15.89 -6.31 32.43
N SER A 246 -15.50 -6.52 31.17
CA SER A 246 -15.57 -7.81 30.49
C SER A 246 -14.36 -8.68 30.83
N LYS A 247 -14.57 -9.73 31.63
CA LYS A 247 -13.47 -10.66 31.99
C LYS A 247 -12.81 -11.28 30.77
N GLU A 248 -13.59 -11.68 29.78
CA GLU A 248 -13.07 -12.28 28.54
C GLU A 248 -12.18 -11.29 27.76
N TYR A 249 -12.61 -10.02 27.67
CA TYR A 249 -11.86 -8.99 26.96
C TYR A 249 -10.54 -8.62 27.66
N TRP A 250 -10.42 -8.91 28.96
CA TRP A 250 -9.17 -8.73 29.71
C TRP A 250 -8.37 -10.03 29.87
N SER A 251 -8.85 -11.16 29.34
CA SER A 251 -8.16 -12.45 29.44
C SER A 251 -7.37 -12.80 28.19
N GLU A 252 -7.90 -12.49 27.01
CA GLU A 252 -7.32 -12.89 25.73
C GLU A 252 -7.02 -11.66 24.86
N ILE A 253 -5.96 -11.75 24.05
CA ILE A 253 -5.66 -10.78 23.01
C ILE A 253 -6.76 -10.89 21.96
N LYS A 254 -7.41 -9.75 21.66
CA LYS A 254 -8.48 -9.66 20.67
C LYS A 254 -7.96 -8.98 19.41
N GLU A 255 -8.41 -9.48 18.27
CA GLU A 255 -8.13 -8.88 16.98
C GLU A 255 -8.86 -7.54 16.83
N ILE A 256 -8.41 -6.71 15.89
CA ILE A 256 -8.99 -5.38 15.64
C ILE A 256 -10.51 -5.48 15.37
N GLY A 257 -10.93 -6.51 14.61
CA GLY A 257 -12.34 -6.75 14.27
C GLY A 257 -13.21 -7.18 15.45
N GLU A 258 -12.61 -7.62 16.56
CA GLU A 258 -13.31 -8.02 17.79
C GLU A 258 -13.42 -6.88 18.80
N SER A 259 -12.85 -5.71 18.48
CA SER A 259 -13.04 -4.47 19.24
C SER A 259 -14.26 -3.69 18.74
N CYS A 260 -14.37 -2.43 19.15
CA CYS A 260 -15.43 -1.54 18.73
C CYS A 260 -15.23 -1.08 17.27
N ASN A 261 -16.33 -1.00 16.51
CA ASN A 261 -16.47 -0.30 15.23
C ASN A 261 -15.23 -0.38 14.29
N PRO A 262 -14.81 -1.58 13.86
CA PRO A 262 -13.59 -1.75 13.06
C PRO A 262 -13.64 -1.11 11.67
N ASP A 263 -14.85 -0.89 11.13
CA ASP A 263 -15.06 -0.35 9.78
C ASP A 263 -15.27 1.17 9.75
N SER A 264 -14.97 1.88 10.85
CA SER A 264 -15.15 3.33 10.98
C SER A 264 -13.85 4.02 11.39
N SER A 265 -13.77 5.33 11.18
CA SER A 265 -12.67 6.14 11.74
C SER A 265 -12.71 6.16 13.26
N ASN A 266 -13.91 6.19 13.86
CA ASN A 266 -14.09 6.47 15.28
C ASN A 266 -13.56 7.85 15.72
N ALA A 267 -13.32 8.77 14.77
CA ALA A 267 -13.01 10.17 15.05
C ALA A 267 -14.02 10.78 16.03
N GLY A 268 -13.54 11.38 17.11
CA GLY A 268 -14.38 12.00 18.14
C GLY A 268 -15.21 11.02 18.98
N SER A 269 -14.98 9.71 18.88
CA SER A 269 -15.71 8.73 19.68
C SER A 269 -15.24 8.73 21.14
N SER A 270 -16.13 9.08 22.07
CA SER A 270 -15.81 9.02 23.51
C SER A 270 -15.66 7.59 24.07
N SER A 271 -16.04 6.56 23.31
CA SER A 271 -16.16 5.18 23.81
C SER A 271 -15.38 4.15 23.01
N CYS A 272 -14.75 4.53 21.90
CA CYS A 272 -14.03 3.61 21.03
C CYS A 272 -12.63 4.14 20.69
N GLY A 273 -11.64 3.29 20.90
CA GLY A 273 -10.23 3.53 20.64
C GLY A 273 -9.71 2.91 19.36
N ASN A 274 -10.59 2.33 18.53
CA ASN A 274 -10.22 1.66 17.31
C ASN A 274 -10.04 2.66 16.16
N CYS A 275 -9.04 3.53 16.29
CA CYS A 275 -8.84 4.59 15.32
C CYS A 275 -8.33 4.02 14.00
N ASN A 276 -8.68 4.72 12.92
CA ASN A 276 -8.26 4.41 11.57
C ASN A 276 -7.74 5.69 10.90
N TYR A 277 -6.42 5.72 10.70
CA TYR A 277 -5.71 6.85 10.12
C TYR A 277 -6.18 7.16 8.70
N LEU A 278 -6.32 6.14 7.86
CA LEU A 278 -6.79 6.28 6.47
C LEU A 278 -8.22 6.82 6.39
N LEU A 279 -9.05 6.58 7.41
CA LEU A 279 -10.40 7.12 7.50
C LEU A 279 -10.46 8.44 8.30
N GLY A 280 -9.31 9.05 8.63
CA GLY A 280 -9.23 10.37 9.23
C GLY A 280 -9.25 10.41 10.75
N SER A 281 -8.58 9.47 11.41
CA SER A 281 -8.43 9.51 12.87
C SER A 281 -7.13 8.91 13.39
N THR A 282 -6.59 9.45 14.47
CA THR A 282 -5.42 8.87 15.15
C THR A 282 -5.54 9.00 16.66
N CYS A 283 -4.80 8.17 17.38
CA CYS A 283 -4.72 8.25 18.83
C CYS A 283 -4.06 9.57 19.27
N ARG A 284 -4.76 10.36 20.09
CA ARG A 284 -4.21 11.57 20.73
C ARG A 284 -4.71 11.67 22.16
N ALA A 285 -3.93 12.34 23.00
CA ALA A 285 -4.39 12.72 24.34
C ALA A 285 -5.57 13.70 24.20
N PHE A 286 -6.57 13.55 25.05
CA PHE A 286 -7.70 14.48 25.11
C PHE A 286 -7.23 15.84 25.64
N GLU A 287 -7.58 16.90 24.92
CA GLU A 287 -7.27 18.27 25.28
C GLU A 287 -8.55 19.10 25.39
N ARG A 288 -8.79 19.69 26.55
CA ARG A 288 -10.00 20.50 26.77
C ARG A 288 -9.96 21.75 25.87
N GLY A 289 -10.95 21.87 25.00
CA GLY A 289 -11.11 23.01 24.08
C GLY A 289 -10.46 22.79 22.71
N ASN A 290 -9.79 21.66 22.51
CA ASN A 290 -9.30 21.22 21.21
C ASN A 290 -10.46 20.55 20.44
N PRO A 291 -10.89 21.08 19.27
CA PRO A 291 -12.05 20.56 18.55
C PRO A 291 -11.82 19.16 17.94
N GLN A 292 -10.56 18.75 17.74
CA GLN A 292 -10.22 17.43 17.21
C GLN A 292 -10.39 16.31 18.26
N THR A 293 -10.50 16.64 19.56
CA THR A 293 -10.57 15.63 20.62
C THR A 293 -11.87 15.72 21.43
N VAL A 294 -12.43 14.57 21.76
CA VAL A 294 -13.60 14.45 22.63
C VAL A 294 -13.19 13.80 23.94
N ARG A 295 -13.80 14.22 25.05
CA ARG A 295 -13.52 13.64 26.37
C ARG A 295 -13.88 12.15 26.37
N PRO A 296 -12.93 11.24 26.62
CA PRO A 296 -13.23 9.81 26.66
C PRO A 296 -14.03 9.45 27.92
N GLN A 297 -14.75 8.34 27.89
CA GLN A 297 -15.51 7.86 29.06
C GLN A 297 -14.58 7.40 30.18
N VAL A 298 -13.44 6.79 29.82
CA VAL A 298 -12.34 6.43 30.73
C VAL A 298 -10.99 6.66 30.06
N GLY A 299 -9.94 6.80 30.86
CA GLY A 299 -8.60 7.07 30.37
C GLY A 299 -8.41 8.51 29.89
N GLU A 300 -7.35 8.72 29.12
CA GLU A 300 -6.88 10.06 28.74
C GLU A 300 -6.72 10.24 27.22
N PHE A 301 -6.90 9.17 26.45
CA PHE A 301 -6.67 9.15 25.00
C PHE A 301 -7.95 8.84 24.23
N VAL A 302 -8.03 9.37 23.01
CA VAL A 302 -9.18 9.23 22.10
C VAL A 302 -8.69 9.14 20.65
N CYS A 303 -9.53 8.64 19.77
CA CYS A 303 -9.36 8.80 18.33
C CYS A 303 -9.68 10.25 17.95
N ALA A 304 -8.64 11.07 17.80
CA ALA A 304 -8.75 12.45 17.35
C ALA A 304 -9.21 12.51 15.90
N ASP A 305 -10.06 13.47 15.57
CA ASP A 305 -10.45 13.76 14.20
C ASP A 305 -9.29 14.44 13.45
N LEU A 306 -8.97 13.94 12.26
CA LEU A 306 -7.94 14.51 11.38
C LEU A 306 -8.52 15.39 10.26
N SER A 307 -9.84 15.65 10.29
CA SER A 307 -10.48 16.60 9.40
C SER A 307 -9.98 18.03 9.62
N CYS A 308 -10.00 18.83 8.56
CA CYS A 308 -9.55 20.21 8.58
C CYS A 308 -10.72 21.16 8.43
N GLU A 309 -10.66 22.31 9.11
CA GLU A 309 -11.59 23.41 8.88
C GLU A 309 -10.90 24.52 8.07
N TYR A 310 -11.48 24.89 6.93
CA TYR A 310 -10.99 25.99 6.11
C TYR A 310 -12.14 26.85 5.60
N LYS A 311 -12.09 28.14 5.91
CA LYS A 311 -13.13 29.14 5.56
C LYS A 311 -14.57 28.67 5.92
N GLY A 312 -14.72 28.01 7.06
CA GLY A 312 -16.02 27.50 7.55
C GLY A 312 -16.54 26.25 6.85
N LYS A 313 -15.71 25.58 6.04
CA LYS A 313 -15.97 24.27 5.46
C LYS A 313 -15.06 23.23 6.09
N THR A 314 -15.57 22.01 6.23
CA THR A 314 -14.80 20.86 6.73
C THR A 314 -14.34 20.01 5.57
N PHE A 315 -13.07 19.60 5.62
CA PHE A 315 -12.43 18.73 4.64
C PHE A 315 -11.93 17.46 5.34
N GLN A 316 -12.10 16.31 4.71
CA GLN A 316 -11.64 15.03 5.25
C GLN A 316 -10.11 14.93 5.15
N HIS A 317 -9.52 14.13 6.04
CA HIS A 317 -8.10 13.85 5.99
C HIS A 317 -7.69 13.28 4.62
N GLY A 318 -6.68 13.88 4.00
CA GLY A 318 -6.18 13.53 2.67
C GLY A 318 -6.89 14.23 1.52
N GLU A 319 -7.98 14.96 1.75
CA GLU A 319 -8.63 15.73 0.69
C GLU A 319 -7.73 16.85 0.18
N THR A 320 -7.87 17.13 -1.10
CA THR A 320 -7.22 18.27 -1.74
C THR A 320 -8.25 19.10 -2.49
N PHE A 321 -8.09 20.42 -2.46
CA PHE A 321 -9.09 21.36 -2.99
C PHE A 321 -8.42 22.63 -3.50
N CYS A 322 -9.09 23.35 -4.40
CA CYS A 322 -8.56 24.57 -4.99
C CYS A 322 -8.86 25.79 -4.12
N ALA A 323 -7.94 26.74 -4.12
CA ALA A 323 -8.23 28.09 -3.69
C ALA A 323 -7.43 29.09 -4.51
N ASP A 324 -7.93 30.30 -4.57
CA ASP A 324 -7.36 31.32 -5.43
C ASP A 324 -7.00 32.58 -4.65
N SER A 325 -6.03 33.31 -5.17
CA SER A 325 -5.83 34.70 -4.78
C SER A 325 -7.03 35.57 -5.22
N PRO A 326 -7.27 36.72 -4.58
CA PRO A 326 -8.24 37.69 -5.09
C PRO A 326 -7.95 38.02 -6.57
N GLY A 327 -8.97 38.14 -7.42
CA GLY A 327 -8.75 38.51 -8.81
C GLY A 327 -8.41 37.35 -9.76
N ALA A 328 -8.34 36.11 -9.28
CA ALA A 328 -8.02 34.97 -10.14
C ALA A 328 -9.13 34.66 -11.15
N ASP A 329 -10.40 34.69 -10.72
CA ASP A 329 -11.56 34.49 -11.60
C ASP A 329 -11.64 35.54 -12.73
N GLU A 330 -11.15 36.75 -12.45
CA GLU A 330 -11.06 37.84 -13.42
C GLU A 330 -9.71 37.89 -14.18
N ASN A 331 -8.82 36.91 -13.98
CA ASN A 331 -7.47 36.86 -14.54
C ASN A 331 -6.63 38.12 -14.25
N LEU A 332 -6.81 38.77 -13.09
CA LEU A 332 -6.09 40.02 -12.76
C LEU A 332 -4.57 39.80 -12.69
N PRO A 333 -3.76 40.79 -13.09
CA PRO A 333 -2.30 40.69 -12.98
C PRO A 333 -1.83 40.33 -11.58
N GLY A 334 -0.93 39.34 -11.52
CA GLY A 334 -0.36 38.80 -10.27
C GLY A 334 -1.28 37.87 -9.47
N SER A 335 -2.47 37.55 -9.98
CA SER A 335 -3.30 36.49 -9.38
C SER A 335 -2.71 35.10 -9.63
N GLU A 336 -2.88 34.20 -8.66
CA GLU A 336 -2.39 32.83 -8.67
C GLU A 336 -3.45 31.84 -8.18
N ASN A 337 -3.28 30.59 -8.62
CA ASN A 337 -4.06 29.42 -8.20
C ASN A 337 -3.25 28.61 -7.17
N PHE A 338 -3.92 28.03 -6.18
CA PHE A 338 -3.33 27.21 -5.14
C PHE A 338 -4.06 25.88 -5.01
N ARG A 339 -3.29 24.83 -4.81
CA ARG A 339 -3.76 23.53 -4.36
C ARG A 339 -3.61 23.46 -2.84
N LEU A 340 -4.70 23.18 -2.14
CA LEU A 340 -4.71 23.04 -0.70
C LEU A 340 -4.81 21.56 -0.35
N VAL A 341 -4.15 21.15 0.72
CA VAL A 341 -4.14 19.76 1.20
C VAL A 341 -4.56 19.75 2.66
N CYS A 342 -5.61 18.98 2.97
CA CYS A 342 -5.97 18.67 4.35
C CYS A 342 -5.16 17.47 4.82
N TYR A 343 -4.24 17.68 5.76
CA TYR A 343 -3.41 16.62 6.30
C TYR A 343 -3.23 16.81 7.80
N ASP A 344 -3.47 15.76 8.58
CA ASP A 344 -3.35 15.77 10.04
C ASP A 344 -4.07 16.93 10.75
N SER A 345 -5.30 17.26 10.33
CA SER A 345 -6.10 18.39 10.83
C SER A 345 -5.50 19.78 10.53
N GLU A 346 -4.50 19.86 9.66
CA GLU A 346 -3.90 21.10 9.18
C GLU A 346 -4.09 21.26 7.67
N VAL A 347 -4.32 22.49 7.22
CA VAL A 347 -4.38 22.81 5.79
C VAL A 347 -3.05 23.40 5.36
N THR A 348 -2.37 22.72 4.44
CA THR A 348 -1.19 23.25 3.77
C THR A 348 -1.56 23.86 2.43
N VAL A 349 -0.88 24.93 2.05
CA VAL A 349 -1.13 25.65 0.79
C VAL A 349 0.06 25.43 -0.13
N GLU A 350 -0.20 24.94 -1.33
CA GLU A 350 0.77 24.68 -2.38
C GLU A 350 0.44 25.59 -3.59
N PRO A 351 1.29 26.56 -3.96
CA PRO A 351 1.07 27.33 -5.18
C PRO A 351 1.20 26.40 -6.40
N CYS A 352 0.32 26.55 -7.40
CA CYS A 352 0.42 25.77 -8.63
C CYS A 352 1.63 26.21 -9.46
N SER A 353 1.56 27.41 -10.05
CA SER A 353 2.71 28.04 -10.69
C SER A 353 2.49 29.54 -10.78
N SER A 354 3.58 30.29 -10.80
CA SER A 354 3.52 31.72 -11.02
C SER A 354 3.02 32.05 -12.43
N PHE A 355 2.56 33.29 -12.60
CA PHE A 355 2.07 33.80 -13.90
C PHE A 355 0.96 32.95 -14.51
N ARG A 356 0.15 32.26 -13.68
CA ARG A 356 -0.94 31.38 -14.11
C ARG A 356 -0.50 30.36 -15.17
N ALA A 357 0.75 29.92 -15.11
CA ALA A 357 1.27 28.87 -16.00
C ALA A 357 0.61 27.50 -15.69
N GLU A 358 0.07 27.35 -14.48
CA GLU A 358 -0.78 26.24 -14.09
C GLU A 358 -2.06 26.75 -13.42
N VAL A 359 -3.15 26.00 -13.61
CA VAL A 359 -4.46 26.24 -13.01
C VAL A 359 -4.80 25.10 -12.05
N CYS A 360 -5.49 25.42 -10.97
CA CYS A 360 -5.96 24.39 -10.05
C CYS A 360 -7.29 23.83 -10.54
N LEU A 361 -7.37 22.52 -10.69
CA LEU A 361 -8.61 21.82 -11.00
C LEU A 361 -9.00 20.95 -9.82
N GLU A 362 -10.28 21.00 -9.45
CA GLU A 362 -10.87 20.22 -8.37
C GLU A 362 -11.96 19.29 -8.94
N ASP A 363 -12.04 18.09 -8.39
CA ASP A 363 -13.09 17.11 -8.64
C ASP A 363 -13.51 16.42 -7.34
N GLU A 364 -14.65 15.73 -7.35
CA GLU A 364 -15.20 15.02 -6.20
C GLU A 364 -15.60 13.59 -6.59
N ILE A 365 -15.01 12.60 -5.92
CA ILE A 365 -15.26 11.18 -6.16
C ILE A 365 -15.82 10.59 -4.86
N ASP A 366 -17.06 10.09 -4.90
CA ASP A 366 -17.75 9.49 -3.75
C ASP A 366 -17.75 10.38 -2.48
N GLY A 367 -17.83 11.70 -2.65
CA GLY A 367 -17.81 12.66 -1.55
C GLY A 367 -16.41 12.98 -1.02
N PHE A 368 -15.36 12.54 -1.71
CA PHE A 368 -13.96 12.85 -1.40
C PHE A 368 -13.38 13.82 -2.45
N LYS A 369 -12.90 14.98 -2.00
CA LYS A 369 -12.34 16.02 -2.87
C LYS A 369 -10.89 15.75 -3.26
N THR A 370 -10.61 15.93 -4.55
CA THR A 370 -9.26 15.89 -5.10
C THR A 370 -9.00 17.12 -5.94
N ALA A 371 -7.80 17.67 -5.85
CA ALA A 371 -7.34 18.77 -6.66
C ALA A 371 -5.92 18.56 -7.18
N ALA A 372 -5.66 19.07 -8.36
CA ALA A 372 -4.36 19.03 -9.01
C ALA A 372 -4.10 20.31 -9.79
N CYS A 373 -2.83 20.72 -9.81
CA CYS A 373 -2.36 21.77 -10.69
C CYS A 373 -2.08 21.16 -12.07
N ARG A 374 -2.60 21.80 -13.11
CA ARG A 374 -2.42 21.39 -14.51
C ARG A 374 -1.93 22.58 -15.31
N ALA A 375 -1.02 22.33 -16.25
CA ALA A 375 -0.58 23.32 -17.21
C ALA A 375 -1.77 24.05 -17.85
N ASN A 376 -1.67 25.37 -17.89
CA ASN A 376 -2.59 26.25 -18.59
C ASN A 376 -2.28 26.18 -20.09
N GLN A 377 -3.18 25.58 -20.86
CA GLN A 377 -3.02 25.30 -22.29
C GLN A 377 -3.68 26.39 -23.13
N TRP A 378 -3.13 27.60 -23.09
CA TRP A 378 -3.68 28.78 -23.75
C TRP A 378 -2.97 29.15 -25.08
N GLN A 379 -1.78 28.60 -25.30
CA GLN A 379 -0.82 29.11 -26.30
C GLN A 379 -1.36 29.08 -27.73
N ASP A 380 -2.24 28.13 -28.05
CA ASP A 380 -2.82 27.98 -29.37
C ASP A 380 -4.22 28.60 -29.50
N CYS A 381 -4.76 29.25 -28.46
CA CYS A 381 -6.06 29.91 -28.52
C CYS A 381 -6.11 30.93 -29.65
N ILE A 382 -5.09 31.79 -29.74
CA ILE A 382 -5.08 32.94 -30.63
C ILE A 382 -5.09 32.58 -32.11
N VAL A 383 -4.72 31.36 -32.47
CA VAL A 383 -4.70 30.87 -33.86
C VAL A 383 -5.95 30.05 -34.21
N GLN A 384 -6.96 29.97 -33.34
CA GLN A 384 -8.20 29.26 -33.69
C GLN A 384 -9.18 30.21 -34.39
N ASP A 385 -9.68 29.77 -35.55
CA ASP A 385 -10.56 30.55 -36.40
C ASP A 385 -12.04 30.13 -36.31
N ASN A 386 -12.36 29.15 -35.46
CA ASN A 386 -13.72 28.67 -35.25
C ASN A 386 -13.98 28.24 -33.79
N GLU A 387 -15.23 28.44 -33.35
CA GLU A 387 -15.70 28.17 -31.99
C GLU A 387 -15.46 26.72 -31.55
N LYS A 388 -15.74 25.76 -32.43
CA LYS A 388 -15.63 24.33 -32.10
C LYS A 388 -14.20 23.94 -31.73
N ASP A 389 -13.21 24.40 -32.48
CA ASP A 389 -11.81 24.11 -32.17
C ASP A 389 -11.34 24.95 -30.98
N CYS A 390 -11.78 26.21 -30.88
CA CYS A 390 -11.47 27.06 -29.73
C CYS A 390 -11.86 26.40 -28.40
N GLU A 391 -13.10 25.91 -28.29
CA GLU A 391 -13.66 25.39 -27.03
C GLU A 391 -13.38 23.90 -26.81
N ASN A 392 -12.41 23.33 -27.54
CA ASN A 392 -12.01 21.94 -27.37
C ASN A 392 -11.14 21.75 -26.11
N THR A 393 -11.81 21.52 -24.98
CA THR A 393 -11.17 21.32 -23.66
C THR A 393 -10.19 20.13 -23.57
N ASP A 394 -10.23 19.18 -24.52
CA ASP A 394 -9.24 18.09 -24.58
C ASP A 394 -7.86 18.57 -25.06
N LYS A 395 -7.80 19.76 -25.69
CA LYS A 395 -6.58 20.32 -26.29
C LYS A 395 -6.13 21.63 -25.65
N ARG A 396 -7.05 22.43 -25.11
CA ARG A 396 -6.78 23.82 -24.74
C ARG A 396 -7.76 24.39 -23.74
N ASP A 397 -7.35 25.50 -23.14
CA ASP A 397 -8.09 26.26 -22.15
C ASP A 397 -8.48 27.62 -22.75
N CYS A 398 -9.38 27.58 -23.73
CA CYS A 398 -9.83 28.77 -24.45
C CYS A 398 -11.34 28.95 -24.34
N ARG A 399 -11.80 30.14 -24.70
CA ARG A 399 -13.21 30.51 -24.86
C ARG A 399 -13.39 31.31 -26.13
N TRP A 400 -14.54 31.14 -26.76
CA TRP A 400 -14.93 31.92 -27.94
C TRP A 400 -15.60 33.22 -27.48
N ILE A 401 -15.15 34.36 -28.00
CA ILE A 401 -15.76 35.67 -27.72
C ILE A 401 -16.22 36.33 -29.01
N GLU A 402 -17.49 36.73 -29.03
CA GLU A 402 -18.07 37.55 -30.11
C GLU A 402 -17.50 38.97 -30.05
N GLY A 403 -17.29 39.59 -31.21
CA GLY A 403 -16.70 40.92 -31.32
C GLY A 403 -15.92 41.14 -32.62
N GLU A 404 -14.64 41.47 -32.51
CA GLU A 404 -13.76 41.63 -33.66
C GLU A 404 -12.68 40.56 -33.60
N SER A 405 -12.35 39.98 -34.74
CA SER A 405 -11.31 38.97 -34.84
C SER A 405 -9.92 39.58 -34.58
N ILE A 406 -9.12 38.91 -33.75
CA ILE A 406 -7.69 39.19 -33.56
C ILE A 406 -6.84 38.64 -34.71
N LEU A 407 -7.40 37.76 -35.55
CA LEU A 407 -6.72 37.23 -36.73
C LEU A 407 -6.82 38.24 -37.87
N LYS A 408 -5.84 39.14 -37.95
CA LYS A 408 -5.75 40.18 -38.97
C LYS A 408 -4.34 40.31 -39.53
N SER A 409 -4.23 40.73 -40.80
CA SER A 409 -2.95 41.10 -41.40
C SER A 409 -2.44 42.45 -40.86
N GLU A 410 -1.20 42.81 -41.16
CA GLU A 410 -0.65 44.16 -40.89
C GLU A 410 -1.48 45.30 -41.52
N GLN A 411 -2.32 44.99 -42.52
CA GLN A 411 -3.23 45.96 -43.14
C GLN A 411 -4.66 45.89 -42.58
N GLY A 412 -4.88 45.18 -41.47
CA GLY A 412 -6.18 45.02 -40.82
C GLY A 412 -7.15 44.11 -41.56
N MET A 413 -6.68 43.30 -42.52
CA MET A 413 -7.56 42.39 -43.27
C MET A 413 -7.78 41.08 -42.49
N PRO A 414 -9.01 40.57 -42.37
CA PRO A 414 -9.28 39.32 -41.66
C PRO A 414 -8.50 38.13 -42.24
N LEU A 415 -7.96 37.32 -41.33
CA LEU A 415 -7.24 36.09 -41.62
C LEU A 415 -8.02 34.89 -41.08
N VAL A 416 -7.79 33.74 -41.69
CA VAL A 416 -8.27 32.42 -41.26
C VAL A 416 -7.09 31.44 -41.32
N VAL A 417 -7.23 30.29 -40.67
CA VAL A 417 -6.21 29.24 -40.70
C VAL A 417 -6.55 28.24 -41.81
N ASP A 418 -5.57 27.89 -42.65
CA ASP A 418 -5.76 26.89 -43.69
C ASP A 418 -5.57 25.44 -43.17
N GLU A 419 -5.69 24.45 -44.06
CA GLU A 419 -5.57 23.03 -43.69
C GLU A 419 -4.16 22.64 -43.22
N ASP A 420 -3.14 23.44 -43.58
CA ASP A 420 -1.74 23.24 -43.19
C ASP A 420 -1.39 23.98 -41.89
N GLY A 421 -2.32 24.78 -41.34
CA GLY A 421 -2.12 25.54 -40.11
C GLY A 421 -1.54 26.94 -40.33
N GLU A 422 -1.51 27.43 -41.57
CA GLU A 422 -0.96 28.72 -41.93
C GLU A 422 -2.05 29.81 -41.95
N LEU A 423 -1.67 31.04 -41.58
CA LEU A 423 -2.56 32.19 -41.66
C LEU A 423 -2.71 32.67 -43.10
N VAL A 424 -3.92 32.62 -43.63
CA VAL A 424 -4.25 33.05 -45.00
C VAL A 424 -5.36 34.09 -44.99
N GLN A 425 -5.44 34.88 -46.06
CA GLN A 425 -6.48 35.89 -46.21
C GLN A 425 -7.86 35.24 -46.30
N MET A 426 -8.82 35.75 -45.51
CA MET A 426 -10.19 35.24 -45.51
C MET A 426 -10.88 35.48 -46.86
N GLU A 427 -11.39 34.41 -47.47
CA GLU A 427 -12.11 34.49 -48.74
C GLU A 427 -13.55 34.98 -48.57
N LYS A 428 -14.11 35.57 -49.64
CA LYS A 428 -15.48 36.05 -49.64
C LYS A 428 -16.48 34.90 -49.48
N GLY A 429 -17.22 34.90 -48.37
CA GLY A 429 -18.23 33.89 -48.05
C GLY A 429 -17.75 32.84 -47.05
N ASP A 430 -16.49 32.91 -46.63
CA ASP A 430 -16.04 32.26 -45.40
C ASP A 430 -16.73 32.92 -44.19
N LYS A 431 -17.01 32.11 -43.18
CA LYS A 431 -17.69 32.51 -41.93
C LYS A 431 -16.82 32.27 -40.70
N ARG A 432 -15.61 31.74 -40.88
CA ARG A 432 -14.64 31.56 -39.80
C ARG A 432 -14.17 32.94 -39.34
N SER A 433 -13.99 33.09 -38.03
CA SER A 433 -13.60 34.37 -37.42
C SER A 433 -14.49 35.58 -37.79
N ASP A 434 -15.76 35.34 -38.16
CA ASP A 434 -16.73 36.36 -38.61
C ASP A 434 -17.15 37.28 -37.46
N GLY A 435 -16.25 38.17 -37.05
CA GLY A 435 -16.45 39.02 -35.89
C GLY A 435 -16.37 38.25 -34.58
N ALA A 436 -15.40 37.37 -34.41
CA ALA A 436 -15.16 36.68 -33.15
C ALA A 436 -13.69 36.26 -33.03
N SER A 437 -13.26 36.04 -31.79
CA SER A 437 -11.89 35.66 -31.45
C SER A 437 -11.89 34.49 -30.48
N CYS A 438 -10.92 33.60 -30.65
CA CYS A 438 -10.60 32.61 -29.62
C CYS A 438 -9.54 33.19 -28.68
N VAL A 439 -9.85 33.22 -27.39
CA VAL A 439 -8.97 33.80 -26.36
C VAL A 439 -8.78 32.82 -25.21
N PRO A 440 -7.69 32.94 -24.44
CA PRO A 440 -7.50 32.19 -23.21
C PRO A 440 -8.73 32.27 -22.27
N LEU A 441 -9.13 31.13 -21.71
CA LEU A 441 -10.08 31.06 -20.60
C LEU A 441 -9.41 31.53 -19.31
N TYR A 442 -8.21 31.00 -19.06
CA TYR A 442 -7.31 31.44 -18.00
C TYR A 442 -6.16 32.22 -18.64
N ALA A 443 -6.27 33.55 -18.65
CA ALA A 443 -5.29 34.38 -19.33
C ALA A 443 -3.90 34.20 -18.69
N PRO A 444 -2.81 34.00 -19.46
CA PRO A 444 -1.48 33.89 -18.88
C PRO A 444 -1.07 35.16 -18.14
N GLY A 445 -0.24 35.01 -17.12
CA GLY A 445 0.48 36.13 -16.54
C GLY A 445 1.75 36.42 -17.33
N PHE A 446 2.20 37.67 -17.31
CA PHE A 446 3.42 38.08 -18.00
C PHE A 446 4.41 38.78 -17.07
N ASP A 447 5.69 38.57 -17.32
CA ASP A 447 6.79 39.26 -16.65
C ASP A 447 7.07 40.61 -17.31
N PHE A 448 6.17 41.58 -17.12
CA PHE A 448 6.25 42.90 -17.77
C PHE A 448 7.56 43.68 -17.56
N TRP A 449 8.38 43.30 -16.56
CA TRP A 449 9.69 43.90 -16.29
C TRP A 449 10.84 43.25 -17.06
N ASN A 450 10.60 42.12 -17.73
CA ASN A 450 11.60 41.40 -18.51
C ASN A 450 11.59 41.91 -19.96
N ALA A 451 12.57 42.73 -20.29
CA ALA A 451 12.72 43.30 -21.63
C ALA A 451 13.12 42.27 -22.71
N GLU A 452 13.45 41.04 -22.33
CA GLU A 452 13.77 39.93 -23.25
C GLU A 452 12.61 38.92 -23.40
N GLY A 453 11.44 39.20 -22.79
CA GLY A 453 10.26 38.33 -22.87
C GLY A 453 9.39 38.58 -24.11
N GLU A 454 8.46 37.65 -24.37
CA GLU A 454 7.52 37.69 -25.51
C GLU A 454 6.21 38.45 -25.19
N ALA A 455 6.10 39.00 -23.97
CA ALA A 455 4.88 39.67 -23.49
C ALA A 455 4.44 40.84 -24.38
N GLU A 456 5.39 41.66 -24.85
CA GLU A 456 5.09 42.79 -25.74
C GLU A 456 4.55 42.30 -27.09
N GLU A 457 5.16 41.26 -27.67
CA GLU A 457 4.72 40.68 -28.96
C GLU A 457 3.31 40.09 -28.85
N LEU A 458 3.01 39.37 -27.77
CA LEU A 458 1.68 38.80 -27.53
C LEU A 458 0.61 39.87 -27.30
N CYS A 459 0.91 40.92 -26.53
CA CYS A 459 -0.03 42.01 -26.30
C CYS A 459 -0.27 42.85 -27.57
N LEU A 460 0.69 42.92 -28.49
CA LEU A 460 0.53 43.61 -29.78
C LEU A 460 -0.50 42.93 -30.68
N ILE A 461 -0.77 41.63 -30.53
CA ILE A 461 -1.75 40.89 -31.36
C ILE A 461 -3.17 41.48 -31.23
N ALA A 462 -3.54 41.97 -30.04
CA ALA A 462 -4.84 42.61 -29.82
C ALA A 462 -4.81 44.14 -30.00
N SER A 463 -3.66 44.73 -30.29
CA SER A 463 -3.53 46.17 -30.46
C SER A 463 -4.11 46.61 -31.80
N GLU A 464 -5.00 47.60 -31.78
CA GLU A 464 -5.68 48.08 -32.99
C GLU A 464 -5.60 49.61 -33.10
N ASP A 465 -5.20 50.09 -34.28
CA ASP A 465 -5.26 51.51 -34.63
C ASP A 465 -6.57 51.82 -35.35
N CYS A 466 -7.45 52.61 -34.73
CA CYS A 466 -8.59 53.15 -35.44
C CYS A 466 -8.31 54.54 -36.03
N VAL A 467 -8.22 54.61 -37.37
CA VAL A 467 -7.98 55.85 -38.10
C VAL A 467 -9.29 56.63 -38.30
N VAL A 468 -9.42 57.75 -37.61
CA VAL A 468 -10.59 58.64 -37.71
C VAL A 468 -10.33 59.79 -38.69
N LYS A 469 -11.25 60.02 -39.64
CA LYS A 469 -11.15 61.18 -40.55
C LYS A 469 -11.99 62.34 -40.07
N PHE A 470 -11.37 63.51 -39.97
CA PHE A 470 -12.04 64.77 -39.66
C PHE A 470 -12.09 65.69 -40.88
N GLU A 471 -13.23 66.34 -41.09
CA GLU A 471 -13.37 67.42 -42.07
C GLU A 471 -13.54 68.76 -41.35
N LYS A 472 -12.88 69.80 -41.86
CA LYS A 472 -13.01 71.16 -41.36
C LYS A 472 -14.27 71.82 -41.93
N LYS A 473 -15.21 72.20 -41.07
CA LYS A 473 -16.42 72.93 -41.48
C LYS A 473 -16.11 74.39 -41.80
N LEU A 474 -17.00 75.05 -42.55
CA LEU A 474 -16.89 76.47 -42.98
C LEU A 474 -16.61 77.49 -41.86
N LEU A 475 -16.94 77.15 -40.60
CA LEU A 475 -16.76 78.00 -39.41
C LEU A 475 -15.52 77.62 -38.57
N GLY A 476 -14.64 76.76 -39.08
CA GLY A 476 -13.37 76.40 -38.44
C GLY A 476 -13.43 75.24 -37.44
N SER A 477 -14.61 74.71 -37.11
CA SER A 477 -14.77 73.50 -36.29
C SER A 477 -14.50 72.24 -37.10
N TRP A 478 -13.74 71.30 -36.54
CA TRP A 478 -13.58 69.95 -37.11
C TRP A 478 -14.82 69.10 -36.79
N SER A 479 -15.19 68.22 -37.70
CA SER A 479 -16.20 67.19 -37.47
C SER A 479 -15.72 65.86 -37.99
N CYS A 480 -15.92 64.81 -37.20
CA CYS A 480 -15.65 63.45 -37.64
C CYS A 480 -16.54 63.08 -38.84
N LYS A 481 -15.98 62.31 -39.77
CA LYS A 481 -16.61 61.89 -41.04
C LYS A 481 -16.57 60.40 -41.27
N GLU A 482 -15.48 59.75 -40.92
CA GLU A 482 -15.28 58.32 -41.07
C GLU A 482 -14.70 57.76 -39.77
N ASN A 483 -15.15 56.57 -39.38
CA ASN A 483 -14.75 55.83 -38.19
C ASN A 483 -14.99 56.60 -36.88
N CYS A 484 -16.14 57.25 -36.75
CA CYS A 484 -16.45 58.08 -35.58
C CYS A 484 -16.78 57.27 -34.32
N GLU A 485 -17.18 56.02 -34.50
CA GLU A 485 -17.40 55.02 -33.46
C GLU A 485 -16.16 54.80 -32.58
N CYS A 486 -14.96 55.02 -33.12
CA CYS A 486 -13.71 54.90 -32.36
C CYS A 486 -13.46 56.05 -31.38
N LEU A 487 -14.29 57.10 -31.43
CA LEU A 487 -14.29 58.19 -30.47
C LEU A 487 -15.31 57.94 -29.34
N GLU A 488 -16.05 56.83 -29.37
CA GLU A 488 -17.01 56.45 -28.34
C GLU A 488 -16.32 55.54 -27.30
N ASP A 489 -16.64 55.72 -26.02
CA ASP A 489 -16.03 54.98 -24.90
C ASP A 489 -16.20 53.45 -25.06
N ASP A 490 -17.30 53.02 -25.69
CA ASP A 490 -17.62 51.61 -25.96
C ASP A 490 -16.54 50.92 -26.83
N TRP A 491 -15.91 51.64 -27.76
CA TRP A 491 -14.86 51.06 -28.61
C TRP A 491 -13.58 50.80 -27.80
N GLU A 492 -13.16 51.77 -26.97
CA GLU A 492 -11.99 51.65 -26.09
C GLU A 492 -12.18 50.48 -25.10
N GLU A 493 -13.35 50.37 -24.48
CA GLU A 493 -13.66 49.29 -23.54
C GLU A 493 -13.64 47.92 -24.24
N GLN A 494 -14.25 47.80 -25.43
CA GLN A 494 -14.25 46.54 -26.19
C GLN A 494 -12.83 46.10 -26.59
N ARG A 495 -11.98 47.03 -27.04
CA ARG A 495 -10.57 46.72 -27.36
C ARG A 495 -9.79 46.31 -26.13
N ASN A 496 -9.98 47.02 -25.02
CA ASN A 496 -9.31 46.69 -23.77
C ASN A 496 -9.72 45.30 -23.25
N ASN A 497 -10.99 44.93 -23.37
CA ASN A 497 -11.50 43.62 -22.96
C ASN A 497 -10.87 42.46 -23.74
N ILE A 498 -10.54 42.66 -25.03
CA ILE A 498 -9.80 41.67 -25.83
C ILE A 498 -8.34 41.62 -25.38
N CYS A 499 -7.71 42.78 -25.14
CA CYS A 499 -6.33 42.83 -24.65
C CYS A 499 -6.17 42.05 -23.33
N ILE A 500 -6.97 42.36 -22.31
CA ILE A 500 -6.90 41.68 -20.99
C ILE A 500 -7.26 40.18 -21.08
N ALA A 501 -7.96 39.75 -22.13
CA ALA A 501 -8.28 38.34 -22.33
C ALA A 501 -7.07 37.54 -22.86
N LEU A 502 -6.09 38.19 -23.50
CA LEU A 502 -4.88 37.52 -24.00
C LEU A 502 -3.82 37.30 -22.91
N GLY A 503 -3.91 38.00 -21.78
CA GLY A 503 -2.97 37.89 -20.67
C GLY A 503 -2.93 39.15 -19.83
N ASP A 504 -1.80 39.43 -19.19
CA ASP A 504 -1.53 40.68 -18.46
C ASP A 504 -1.29 41.88 -19.43
N CYS A 505 -2.18 42.06 -20.41
CA CYS A 505 -2.17 43.14 -21.39
C CYS A 505 -3.24 44.20 -21.08
N GLY A 506 -3.19 45.34 -21.76
CA GLY A 506 -4.20 46.40 -21.66
C GLY A 506 -4.17 47.17 -20.33
N SER A 507 -5.19 47.99 -20.13
CA SER A 507 -5.41 48.78 -18.91
C SER A 507 -6.25 47.98 -17.92
N SER A 508 -5.63 47.57 -16.81
CA SER A 508 -6.27 46.78 -15.76
C SER A 508 -5.77 47.14 -14.35
N THR A 509 -6.44 46.59 -13.34
CA THR A 509 -5.99 46.61 -11.95
C THR A 509 -5.41 45.25 -11.59
N ASN A 510 -4.30 45.23 -10.86
CA ASN A 510 -3.74 43.98 -10.36
C ASN A 510 -4.58 43.38 -9.21
N TYR A 511 -4.19 42.20 -8.76
CA TYR A 511 -4.87 41.44 -7.71
C TYR A 511 -4.99 42.15 -6.34
N ILE A 512 -4.21 43.22 -6.10
CA ILE A 512 -4.30 44.07 -4.90
C ILE A 512 -5.02 45.41 -5.14
N GLY A 513 -5.63 45.60 -6.31
CA GLY A 513 -6.43 46.78 -6.67
C GLY A 513 -5.64 48.01 -7.12
N VAL A 514 -4.38 47.84 -7.52
CA VAL A 514 -3.54 48.93 -8.03
C VAL A 514 -3.64 48.98 -9.55
N LYS A 515 -3.96 50.17 -10.10
CA LYS A 515 -3.99 50.42 -11.55
C LYS A 515 -2.59 50.37 -12.14
N GLY A 516 -2.47 49.86 -13.37
CA GLY A 516 -1.24 49.91 -14.15
C GLY A 516 -0.67 51.33 -14.31
N PHE A 517 0.66 51.44 -14.40
CA PHE A 517 1.37 52.72 -14.55
C PHE A 517 1.30 53.29 -15.98
N HIS A 518 1.09 52.42 -16.96
CA HIS A 518 0.91 52.79 -18.35
C HIS A 518 -0.58 52.79 -18.67
N ASP A 519 -1.11 53.97 -18.96
CA ASP A 519 -2.47 54.09 -19.50
C ASP A 519 -2.44 53.68 -20.98
N GLY A 520 -2.43 52.36 -21.21
CA GLY A 520 -2.41 51.77 -22.55
C GLY A 520 -3.75 51.93 -23.29
N SER A 521 -4.83 52.26 -22.56
CA SER A 521 -6.14 52.54 -23.17
C SER A 521 -6.26 53.98 -23.66
N ALA A 522 -5.34 54.87 -23.29
CA ALA A 522 -5.35 56.25 -23.76
C ALA A 522 -5.27 56.27 -25.30
N VAL A 523 -6.43 56.46 -25.94
CA VAL A 523 -6.56 56.67 -27.38
C VAL A 523 -5.57 57.77 -27.77
N LYS A 524 -4.45 57.37 -28.37
CA LYS A 524 -3.46 58.31 -28.89
C LYS A 524 -3.99 58.84 -30.22
N ILE A 525 -4.72 59.94 -30.15
CA ILE A 525 -5.14 60.67 -31.35
C ILE A 525 -3.91 61.41 -31.91
N GLU A 526 -3.19 60.76 -32.82
CA GLU A 526 -2.09 61.38 -33.55
C GLU A 526 -2.53 61.80 -34.95
N PRO A 527 -2.26 63.04 -35.38
CA PRO A 527 -2.58 63.47 -36.73
C PRO A 527 -1.64 62.80 -37.74
N LEU A 528 -2.17 61.84 -38.51
CA LEU A 528 -1.45 61.14 -39.59
C LEU A 528 -1.06 62.05 -40.76
N GLU A 529 -1.85 63.11 -41.01
CA GLU A 529 -1.53 64.15 -41.99
C GLU A 529 -1.72 65.55 -41.38
N LYS A 530 -0.63 66.30 -41.23
CA LYS A 530 -0.68 67.75 -41.02
C LYS A 530 -0.76 68.42 -42.39
N ASN A 531 -1.96 68.81 -42.83
CA ASN A 531 -2.11 69.79 -43.91
C ASN A 531 -2.21 71.20 -43.33
#